data_AF-A0A4Q0T6L8-F1
#
_entry.id   AF-A0A4Q0T6L8-F1
#
_cell.length_a   1.000
_cell.length_b   1.000
_cell.length_c   1.000
_cell.angle_alpha   90.00
_cell.angle_beta   90.00
_cell.angle_gamma   90.00
#
_symmetry.space_group_name_H-M   'P 1'
#
loop_
_entity.id
_entity.type
_entity.pdbx_description
1 polymer ?
#
loop_
_entity_poly.entity_id
_entity_poly.type
_entity_poly.pdbx_seq_one_letter_code
_entity_poly.pdbx_strand_id
1 'polypeptide(L)'
;MRRVLLVVLLVLVVGVAVLRQRLFLRDPLGKLYVNNSEITTARVFINYTNDVVVTTANTDASPAIFIVQHWDGMPGRPQAVNCMSTLVCLSEDDHANKVPLGGRNYNPKTTMNDRDVTFVDYGGDTQHVVIR
;
A
#
# COMPACT_ATOMS: atom_id res chain seq x y z
N MET A 1 6.09 -11.05 35.85
CA MET A 1 5.29 -10.52 34.71
C MET A 1 6.09 -9.58 33.81
N ARG A 2 6.76 -8.54 34.33
CA ARG A 2 7.54 -7.58 33.52
C ARG A 2 8.62 -8.23 32.61
N ARG A 3 9.32 -9.25 33.13
CA ARG A 3 10.32 -10.02 32.36
C ARG A 3 9.70 -10.83 31.22
N VAL A 4 8.51 -11.39 31.43
CA VAL A 4 7.78 -12.17 30.41
C VAL A 4 7.30 -11.23 29.30
N LEU A 5 6.73 -10.07 29.66
CA LEU A 5 6.34 -9.04 28.70
C LEU A 5 7.52 -8.55 27.84
N LEU A 6 8.70 -8.35 28.45
CA LEU A 6 9.90 -7.97 27.72
C LEU A 6 10.36 -9.06 26.74
N VAL A 7 10.32 -10.33 27.16
CA VAL A 7 10.68 -11.44 26.27
C VAL A 7 9.70 -11.56 25.11
N VAL A 8 8.39 -11.42 25.35
CA VAL A 8 7.37 -11.42 24.28
C VAL A 8 7.58 -10.27 23.30
N LEU A 9 7.81 -9.05 23.81
CA LEU A 9 8.10 -7.88 22.97
C LEU A 9 9.35 -8.11 22.12
N LEU A 10 10.40 -8.66 22.71
CA LEU A 10 11.68 -8.89 22.03
C LEU A 10 11.55 -9.97 20.95
N VAL A 11 10.84 -11.07 21.24
CA VAL A 11 10.52 -12.10 20.24
C VAL A 11 9.69 -11.51 19.10
N LEU A 12 8.74 -10.62 19.40
CA LEU A 12 7.92 -9.97 18.38
C LEU A 12 8.75 -9.06 17.47
N VAL A 13 9.65 -8.24 18.04
CA VAL A 13 10.57 -7.39 17.28
C VAL A 13 11.50 -8.24 16.39
N VAL A 14 12.11 -9.29 16.95
CA VAL A 14 12.98 -10.20 16.18
C VAL A 14 12.18 -10.92 15.09
N GLY A 15 10.97 -11.37 15.38
CA GLY A 15 10.07 -12.00 14.42
C GLY A 15 9.79 -11.08 13.24
N VAL A 16 9.38 -9.83 13.48
CA VAL A 16 9.13 -8.84 12.42
C VAL A 16 10.40 -8.55 11.61
N ALA A 17 11.55 -8.43 12.26
CA ALA A 17 12.82 -8.15 11.59
C ALA A 17 13.35 -9.32 10.74
N VAL A 18 13.26 -10.55 11.25
CA VAL A 18 13.74 -11.77 10.56
C VAL A 18 12.78 -12.18 9.45
N LEU A 19 11.46 -12.08 9.69
CA LEU A 19 10.44 -12.40 8.71
C LEU A 19 10.23 -11.28 7.68
N ARG A 20 11.00 -10.18 7.76
CA ARG A 20 10.96 -9.07 6.78
C ARG A 20 9.55 -8.55 6.53
N GLN A 21 8.73 -8.57 7.57
CA GLN A 21 7.33 -8.19 7.48
C GLN A 21 7.20 -6.68 7.37
N ARG A 22 6.42 -6.22 6.38
CA ARG A 22 6.12 -4.80 6.18
C ARG A 22 4.73 -4.46 6.69
N LEU A 23 4.69 -3.55 7.66
CA LEU A 23 3.47 -3.01 8.24
C LEU A 23 3.08 -1.72 7.54
N PHE A 24 1.87 -1.69 7.00
CA PHE A 24 1.26 -0.51 6.42
C PHE A 24 0.19 0.00 7.39
N LEU A 25 0.33 1.24 7.83
CA LEU A 25 -0.64 1.89 8.72
C LEU A 25 -1.59 2.73 7.89
N ARG A 26 -2.87 2.71 8.24
CA ARG A 26 -3.86 3.56 7.60
C ARG A 26 -3.52 5.03 7.84
N ASP A 27 -3.48 5.79 6.76
CA ASP A 27 -3.56 7.23 6.80
C ASP A 27 -5.04 7.64 6.75
N PRO A 28 -5.62 8.16 7.86
CA PRO A 28 -7.03 8.54 7.92
C PRO A 28 -7.36 9.79 7.10
N LEU A 29 -6.36 10.59 6.73
CA LEU A 29 -6.49 11.82 5.95
C LEU A 29 -6.04 11.63 4.49
N GLY A 30 -5.48 10.47 4.17
CA GLY A 30 -5.07 10.09 2.84
C GLY A 30 -6.26 9.94 1.89
N LYS A 31 -6.07 10.35 0.64
CA LYS A 31 -7.13 10.42 -0.37
C LYS A 31 -6.69 9.81 -1.69
N LEU A 32 -7.64 9.29 -2.44
CA LEU A 32 -7.45 8.87 -3.83
C LEU A 32 -8.29 9.75 -4.75
N TYR A 33 -7.67 10.22 -5.82
CA TYR A 33 -8.32 10.90 -6.93
C TYR A 33 -8.12 10.09 -8.22
N VAL A 34 -9.20 9.89 -8.97
CA VAL A 34 -9.17 9.32 -10.33
C VAL A 34 -9.62 10.40 -11.29
N ASN A 35 -8.76 10.81 -12.23
CA ASN A 35 -9.03 11.92 -13.14
C ASN A 35 -9.55 13.18 -12.40
N ASN A 36 -8.89 13.53 -11.29
CA ASN A 36 -9.24 14.63 -10.38
C ASN A 36 -10.56 14.48 -9.59
N SER A 37 -11.24 13.33 -9.68
CA SER A 37 -12.45 13.03 -8.90
C SER A 37 -12.10 12.20 -7.66
N GLU A 38 -12.50 12.66 -6.47
CA GLU A 38 -12.20 11.97 -5.20
C GLU A 38 -12.99 10.66 -5.08
N ILE A 39 -12.30 9.56 -4.76
CA ILE A 39 -12.90 8.26 -4.44
C ILE A 39 -13.06 8.17 -2.92
N THR A 40 -14.25 8.48 -2.43
CA THR A 40 -14.55 8.56 -0.99
C THR A 40 -14.50 7.22 -0.26
N THR A 41 -14.60 6.11 -0.98
CA THR A 41 -14.51 4.75 -0.42
C THR A 41 -13.08 4.23 -0.32
N ALA A 42 -12.10 5.00 -0.83
CA ALA A 42 -10.69 4.63 -0.79
C ALA A 42 -10.12 4.77 0.62
N ARG A 43 -9.16 3.90 0.92
CA ARG A 43 -8.37 3.90 2.15
C ARG A 43 -6.92 3.79 1.75
N VAL A 44 -6.12 4.75 2.20
CA VAL A 44 -4.69 4.82 1.95
C VAL A 44 -3.95 4.26 3.16
N PHE A 45 -2.95 3.42 2.90
CA PHE A 45 -2.07 2.86 3.90
C PHE A 45 -0.63 3.10 3.49
N ILE A 46 0.20 3.49 4.44
CA ILE A 46 1.59 3.86 4.21
C ILE A 46 2.52 3.09 5.14
N ASN A 47 3.76 2.91 4.70
CA ASN A 47 4.81 2.31 5.51
C ASN A 47 5.99 3.27 5.67
N TYR A 48 6.92 2.97 6.59
CA TYR A 48 8.12 3.74 6.89
C TYR A 48 9.07 3.95 5.70
N THR A 49 8.95 3.13 4.63
CA THR A 49 9.72 3.28 3.39
C THR A 49 9.00 4.11 2.33
N ASN A 50 7.93 4.81 2.70
CA ASN A 50 7.03 5.53 1.79
C ASN A 50 6.34 4.63 0.75
N ASP A 51 6.23 3.32 0.99
CA ASP A 51 5.37 2.47 0.18
C ASP A 51 3.90 2.77 0.47
N VAL A 52 3.06 2.70 -0.56
CA VAL A 52 1.64 3.03 -0.46
C VAL A 52 0.79 1.86 -0.93
N VAL A 53 -0.16 1.45 -0.10
CA VAL A 53 -1.24 0.53 -0.44
C VAL A 53 -2.55 1.31 -0.44
N VAL A 54 -3.35 1.15 -1.48
CA VAL A 54 -4.70 1.69 -1.53
C VAL A 54 -5.69 0.55 -1.64
N THR A 55 -6.77 0.63 -0.88
CA THR A 55 -7.90 -0.30 -0.96
C THR A 55 -9.19 0.50 -1.12
N THR A 56 -10.13 0.05 -1.92
CA THR A 56 -11.49 0.61 -1.97
C THR A 56 -12.46 -0.32 -1.25
N ALA A 57 -13.36 0.24 -0.44
CA ALA A 57 -14.46 -0.54 0.12
C ALA A 57 -15.44 -0.89 -1.00
N ASN A 58 -15.72 -2.19 -1.18
CA ASN A 58 -16.68 -2.79 -2.14
C ASN A 58 -17.61 -1.76 -2.81
N THR A 59 -17.20 -1.30 -3.98
CA THR A 59 -18.12 -0.82 -5.00
C THR A 59 -18.35 -1.98 -5.97
N ASP A 60 -19.48 -1.97 -6.69
CA ASP A 60 -19.81 -2.98 -7.72
C ASP A 60 -18.77 -3.06 -8.85
N ALA A 61 -17.79 -2.14 -8.87
CA ALA A 61 -16.55 -2.26 -9.61
C ALA A 61 -15.49 -2.92 -8.71
N SER A 62 -15.01 -4.09 -9.13
CA SER A 62 -13.97 -4.93 -8.48
C SER A 62 -13.10 -4.18 -7.46
N PRO A 63 -13.00 -4.63 -6.19
CA PRO A 63 -12.20 -3.94 -5.17
C PRO A 63 -10.77 -3.74 -5.70
N ALA A 64 -10.42 -2.47 -5.90
CA ALA A 64 -9.13 -2.08 -6.43
C ALA A 64 -8.19 -2.00 -5.23
N ILE A 65 -7.47 -3.09 -4.99
CA ILE A 65 -6.28 -3.06 -4.16
C ILE A 65 -5.09 -2.88 -5.09
N PHE A 66 -4.35 -1.79 -4.92
CA PHE A 66 -3.05 -1.63 -5.58
C PHE A 66 -2.00 -1.18 -4.57
N ILE A 67 -0.76 -1.48 -4.91
CA ILE A 67 0.43 -1.07 -4.17
C ILE A 67 1.37 -0.36 -5.13
N VAL A 68 1.96 0.74 -4.65
CA VAL A 68 3.10 1.41 -5.27
C VAL A 68 4.21 1.41 -4.25
N GLN A 69 5.38 0.92 -4.63
CA GLN A 69 6.51 0.82 -3.72
C GLN A 69 7.59 1.81 -4.15
N HIS A 70 8.28 2.40 -3.19
CA HIS A 70 9.23 3.46 -3.46
C HIS A 70 10.42 2.99 -4.32
N TRP A 71 10.82 1.72 -4.19
CA TRP A 71 12.02 1.19 -4.84
C TRP A 71 11.88 0.98 -6.36
N ASP A 72 10.68 0.68 -6.87
CA ASP A 72 10.43 0.48 -8.31
C ASP A 72 9.46 1.48 -8.92
N GLY A 73 8.69 2.21 -8.10
CA GLY A 73 7.62 3.10 -8.55
C GLY A 73 6.55 2.40 -9.38
N MET A 74 6.52 1.07 -9.44
CA MET A 74 5.63 0.33 -10.33
C MET A 74 4.31 0.05 -9.61
N PRO A 75 3.17 0.58 -10.09
CA PRO A 75 1.88 0.27 -9.52
C PRO A 75 1.47 -1.15 -9.92
N GLY A 76 1.04 -1.93 -8.95
CA GLY A 76 0.63 -3.32 -9.16
C GLY A 76 -0.43 -3.78 -8.18
N ARG A 77 -1.11 -4.87 -8.52
CA ARG A 77 -1.99 -5.59 -7.61
C ARG A 77 -1.12 -6.45 -6.68
N PRO A 78 -1.13 -6.23 -5.36
CA PRO A 78 -0.35 -7.06 -4.45
C PRO A 78 -0.86 -8.50 -4.46
N GLN A 79 0.06 -9.46 -4.41
CA GLN A 79 -0.27 -10.89 -4.34
C GLN A 79 -0.48 -11.36 -2.90
N ALA A 80 0.27 -10.80 -1.95
CA ALA A 80 0.23 -11.17 -0.53
C ALA A 80 0.25 -9.91 0.35
N VAL A 81 -0.92 -9.28 0.49
CA VAL A 81 -1.17 -8.19 1.44
C VAL A 81 -2.46 -8.47 2.19
N ASN A 82 -2.37 -8.64 3.51
CA ASN A 82 -3.51 -8.93 4.38
C ASN A 82 -3.83 -7.69 5.22
N CYS A 83 -5.04 -7.15 5.07
CA CYS A 83 -5.48 -5.98 5.82
C CYS A 83 -6.37 -6.38 7.01
N MET A 84 -5.89 -6.12 8.23
CA MET A 84 -6.62 -6.34 9.46
C MET A 84 -7.37 -5.06 9.88
N SER A 85 -8.65 -5.25 10.24
CA SER A 85 -9.49 -4.25 10.94
C SER A 85 -9.54 -2.85 10.32
N THR A 86 -9.35 -2.71 9.01
CA THR A 86 -9.30 -1.44 8.25
C THR A 86 -8.17 -0.48 8.66
N LEU A 87 -7.36 -0.83 9.64
CA LEU A 87 -6.36 0.05 10.25
C LEU A 87 -4.93 -0.28 9.81
N VAL A 88 -4.66 -1.56 9.55
CA VAL A 88 -3.31 -2.03 9.27
C VAL A 88 -3.35 -3.05 8.14
N CYS A 89 -2.39 -2.98 7.23
CA CYS A 89 -2.11 -4.06 6.29
C CYS A 89 -0.70 -4.62 6.54
N LEU A 90 -0.53 -5.91 6.28
CA LEU A 90 0.72 -6.64 6.43
C LEU A 90 1.12 -7.25 5.10
N SER A 91 2.38 -7.10 4.72
CA SER A 91 3.02 -7.91 3.68
C SER A 91 4.12 -8.77 4.30
N GLU A 92 4.25 -10.00 3.80
CA GLU A 92 5.23 -10.99 4.29
C GLU A 92 6.60 -10.86 3.60
N ASP A 93 6.73 -9.93 2.64
CA ASP A 93 7.95 -9.73 1.87
C ASP A 93 8.53 -8.32 2.09
N ASP A 94 9.87 -8.22 2.05
CA ASP A 94 10.59 -6.93 2.00
C ASP A 94 10.10 -6.10 0.83
N HIS A 95 9.94 -6.72 -0.34
CA HIS A 95 9.29 -6.11 -1.49
C HIS A 95 8.05 -6.93 -1.82
N ALA A 96 6.88 -6.39 -1.47
CA ALA A 96 5.62 -7.04 -1.75
C ALA A 96 5.52 -7.45 -3.22
N ASN A 97 5.40 -8.75 -3.46
CA ASN A 97 5.15 -9.27 -4.80
C ASN A 97 3.84 -8.70 -5.35
N LYS A 98 3.90 -8.19 -6.58
CA LYS A 98 2.76 -7.55 -7.24
C LYS A 98 2.72 -7.87 -8.72
N VAL A 99 1.51 -7.98 -9.24
CA VAL A 99 1.26 -8.06 -10.68
C VAL A 99 1.08 -6.63 -11.18
N PRO A 100 1.90 -6.14 -12.12
CA PRO A 100 1.73 -4.81 -12.71
C PRO A 100 0.29 -4.56 -13.16
N LEU A 101 -0.22 -3.34 -12.93
CA LEU A 101 -1.60 -3.00 -13.33
C LEU A 101 -1.80 -3.00 -14.85
N GLY A 102 -0.72 -2.87 -15.63
CA GLY A 102 -0.76 -2.93 -17.09
C GLY A 102 0.09 -4.07 -17.67
N GLY A 103 -0.09 -4.29 -18.97
CA GLY A 103 0.57 -5.37 -19.70
C GLY A 103 2.02 -5.07 -20.10
N ARG A 104 2.53 -5.87 -21.05
CA ARG A 104 3.88 -5.72 -21.60
C ARG A 104 4.04 -4.32 -22.22
N ASN A 105 5.06 -3.58 -21.80
CA ASN A 105 5.34 -2.17 -22.17
C ASN A 105 4.48 -1.09 -21.48
N TYR A 106 3.72 -1.44 -20.44
CA TYR A 106 3.05 -0.44 -19.60
C TYR A 106 4.09 0.47 -18.92
N ASN A 107 3.97 1.78 -19.15
CA ASN A 107 4.75 2.81 -18.48
C ASN A 107 3.79 3.70 -17.69
N PRO A 108 3.72 3.51 -16.35
CA PRO A 108 2.77 4.22 -15.49
C PRO A 108 3.08 5.72 -15.35
N LYS A 109 4.24 6.21 -15.80
CA LYS A 109 4.74 7.57 -15.56
C LYS A 109 4.64 7.96 -14.07
N THR A 110 4.97 7.01 -13.20
CA THR A 110 4.80 7.20 -11.76
C THR A 110 5.67 8.35 -11.26
N THR A 111 5.06 9.26 -10.51
CA THR A 111 5.74 10.24 -9.66
C THR A 111 5.38 9.91 -8.23
N MET A 112 6.38 9.81 -7.35
CA MET A 112 6.18 9.40 -5.96
C MET A 112 7.09 10.21 -5.05
N ASN A 113 6.51 10.79 -4.01
CA ASN A 113 7.22 11.44 -2.92
C ASN A 113 6.53 11.15 -1.58
N ASP A 114 6.97 11.80 -0.51
CA ASP A 114 6.49 11.55 0.85
C ASP A 114 5.02 11.97 1.09
N ARG A 115 4.40 12.70 0.15
CA ARG A 115 3.06 13.30 0.28
C ARG A 115 2.12 12.97 -0.86
N ASP A 116 2.63 12.57 -2.01
CA ASP A 116 1.81 12.22 -3.15
C ASP A 116 2.41 11.09 -4.00
N VAL A 117 1.50 10.32 -4.59
CA VAL A 117 1.81 9.30 -5.59
C VAL A 117 0.87 9.50 -6.76
N THR A 118 1.42 9.74 -7.94
CA THR A 118 0.63 9.91 -9.17
C THR A 118 1.10 8.92 -10.22
N PHE A 119 0.18 8.22 -10.87
CA PHE A 119 0.47 7.36 -12.00
C PHE A 119 -0.72 7.28 -12.96
N VAL A 120 -0.48 6.84 -14.18
CA VAL A 120 -1.51 6.54 -15.18
C VAL A 120 -1.74 5.04 -15.19
N ASP A 121 -2.98 4.60 -14.98
CA ASP A 121 -3.31 3.18 -14.99
C ASP A 121 -3.41 2.59 -16.41
N TYR A 122 -3.73 1.30 -16.53
CA TYR A 122 -3.87 0.64 -17.82
C TYR A 122 -5.04 1.17 -18.67
N GLY A 123 -6.08 1.71 -18.04
CA GLY A 123 -7.21 2.36 -18.71
C GLY A 123 -6.87 3.75 -19.25
N GLY A 124 -5.73 4.31 -18.85
CA GLY A 124 -5.33 5.68 -19.16
C GLY A 124 -5.80 6.70 -18.11
N ASP A 125 -6.44 6.25 -17.04
CA ASP A 125 -6.91 7.13 -15.98
C ASP A 125 -5.75 7.53 -15.08
N THR A 126 -5.72 8.81 -14.69
CA THR A 126 -4.71 9.32 -13.76
C THR A 126 -5.16 9.02 -12.33
N GLN A 127 -4.38 8.18 -11.66
CA GLN A 127 -4.51 7.85 -10.24
C GLN A 127 -3.60 8.80 -9.45
N HIS A 128 -4.18 9.58 -8.54
CA HIS A 128 -3.44 10.51 -7.68
C HIS A 128 -3.80 10.24 -6.22
N VAL A 129 -2.83 9.73 -5.48
CA VAL A 129 -2.92 9.43 -4.06
C VAL A 129 -2.26 10.55 -3.28
N VAL A 130 -2.97 11.09 -2.29
CA VAL A 130 -2.46 12.09 -1.35
C VAL A 130 -2.25 11.43 0.01
N ILE A 131 -1.11 11.70 0.63
CA ILE A 131 -0.64 11.18 1.91
C ILE A 131 -0.50 12.34 2.92
N ARG A 132 -0.79 12.09 4.19
CA ARG A 132 -0.84 13.09 5.26
C ARG A 132 -0.22 12.65 6.58
#